data_AF-A0A836B790-F1
#
_entry.id   AF-A0A836B790-F1
#
_cell.length_a   1.000
_cell.length_b   1.000
_cell.length_c   1.000
_cell.angle_alpha   90.00
_cell.angle_beta   90.00
_cell.angle_gamma   90.00
#
_symmetry.space_group_name_H-M   'P 1'
#
loop_
_entity.id
_entity.type
_entity.pdbx_description
1 polymer ?
#
loop_
_entity_poly.entity_id
_entity_poly.type
_entity_poly.pdbx_seq_one_letter_code
_entity_poly.pdbx_strand_id
1 'polypeptide(L)'
;MALDGYSVTNVDISPVVIEQMKLQHSQLASLDYLVADCRDMASLPAGGFGSCIDKGTLDAVLCSASGQLDAAKYMREICRLLKPGGVFLLISLGAPAARLALLQKLGLWQDVQVLLLPKPLLYLQSDAAMSGRPPPAATAPSKDAPVEALGPWPAATALAELAARREGAGGGGGGSSGQGEGGGCGPDGQGGSAGGGGLDERDYFFAYVCTTRPAAESGAETGTEAGTTPATGAAGTGSAAAGAAEAAIVAATAVAVEAGPRAETEAEAEVVQGAGGLPASSAV
;
A
#
# COMPACT_ATOMS: atom_id res chain seq x y z
N MET A 1 -4.31 13.14 -3.43
CA MET A 1 -5.55 12.89 -2.64
C MET A 1 -6.19 14.20 -2.21
N ALA A 2 -5.64 14.95 -1.25
CA ALA A 2 -6.29 16.20 -0.81
C ALA A 2 -6.47 17.24 -1.92
N LEU A 3 -5.43 17.44 -2.74
CA LEU A 3 -5.51 18.30 -3.93
C LEU A 3 -6.51 17.80 -4.99
N ASP A 4 -6.85 16.51 -4.96
CA ASP A 4 -7.83 15.89 -5.85
C ASP A 4 -9.25 15.93 -5.25
N GLY A 5 -9.44 16.68 -4.17
CA GLY A 5 -10.73 16.88 -3.51
C GLY A 5 -11.07 15.86 -2.43
N TYR A 6 -10.14 15.00 -2.01
CA TYR A 6 -10.42 14.01 -0.97
C TYR A 6 -10.18 14.57 0.44
N SER A 7 -11.04 14.17 1.39
CA SER A 7 -10.77 14.34 2.83
C SER A 7 -10.00 13.14 3.36
N VAL A 8 -8.89 13.40 4.05
CA VAL A 8 -7.92 12.38 4.50
C VAL A 8 -7.58 12.59 5.97
N THR A 9 -7.69 11.53 6.77
CA THR A 9 -7.27 11.50 8.18
C THR A 9 -6.06 10.58 8.34
N ASN A 10 -4.89 11.16 8.62
CA ASN A 10 -3.67 10.40 8.84
C ASN A 10 -3.49 10.10 10.32
N VAL A 11 -3.10 8.86 10.63
CA VAL A 11 -2.76 8.46 12.00
C VAL A 11 -1.33 7.96 12.09
N ASP A 12 -0.65 8.30 13.18
CA ASP A 12 0.63 7.73 13.57
C ASP A 12 0.79 7.75 15.09
N ILE A 13 1.61 6.84 15.64
CA ILE A 13 1.92 6.81 17.07
C ILE A 13 2.84 7.95 17.51
N SER A 14 3.60 8.54 16.58
CA SER A 14 4.62 9.55 16.85
C SER A 14 4.02 10.95 16.90
N PRO A 15 3.96 11.60 18.08
CA PRO A 15 3.51 12.98 18.16
C PRO A 15 4.41 13.95 17.39
N VAL A 16 5.72 13.64 17.30
CA VAL A 16 6.70 14.46 16.58
C VAL A 16 6.39 14.50 15.08
N VAL A 17 6.13 13.34 14.47
CA VAL A 17 5.79 13.26 13.04
C VAL A 17 4.45 13.93 12.78
N ILE A 18 3.46 13.73 13.65
CA ILE A 18 2.15 14.36 13.51
C ILE A 18 2.25 15.88 13.57
N GLU A 19 3.02 16.45 14.52
CA GLU A 19 3.22 17.89 14.60
C GLU A 19 3.93 18.45 13.36
N GLN A 20 4.99 17.78 12.91
CA GLN A 20 5.71 18.16 11.69
C GLN A 20 4.80 18.16 10.47
N MET A 21 3.99 17.11 10.29
CA MET A 21 3.10 16.96 9.15
C MET A 21 1.95 17.98 9.16
N LYS A 22 1.43 18.33 10.35
CA LYS A 22 0.47 19.43 10.50
C LYS A 22 1.05 20.76 10.07
N LEU A 23 2.28 21.06 10.47
CA LEU A 23 2.94 22.31 10.11
C LEU A 23 3.17 22.38 8.59
N GLN A 24 3.71 21.31 8.01
CA GLN A 24 4.05 21.22 6.59
C GLN A 24 2.84 21.33 5.66
N HIS A 25 1.66 20.90 6.12
CA HIS A 25 0.43 20.87 5.31
C HIS A 25 -0.68 21.73 5.92
N SER A 26 -0.34 22.73 6.73
CA SER A 26 -1.27 23.61 7.44
C SER A 26 -2.26 24.35 6.52
N GLN A 27 -1.90 24.53 5.25
CA GLN A 27 -2.73 25.13 4.21
C GLN A 27 -3.79 24.19 3.62
N LEU A 28 -3.71 22.88 3.89
CA LEU A 28 -4.60 21.87 3.33
C LEU A 28 -5.68 21.45 4.33
N ALA A 29 -6.80 22.17 4.35
CA ALA A 29 -7.88 21.96 5.33
C ALA A 29 -8.56 20.57 5.25
N SER A 30 -8.40 19.82 4.15
CA SER A 30 -8.93 18.46 4.00
C SER A 30 -7.95 17.37 4.46
N LEU A 31 -6.80 17.73 5.04
CA LEU A 31 -5.80 16.83 5.59
C LEU A 31 -5.72 16.96 7.11
N ASP A 32 -6.25 15.95 7.80
CA ASP A 32 -6.15 15.82 9.24
C ASP A 32 -5.00 14.89 9.63
N TYR A 33 -4.43 15.14 10.80
CA TYR A 33 -3.37 14.34 11.40
C TYR A 33 -3.66 14.10 12.88
N LEU A 34 -3.67 12.85 13.30
CA LEU A 34 -4.01 12.44 14.66
C LEU A 34 -2.93 11.52 15.24
N VAL A 35 -2.56 11.77 16.49
CA VAL A 35 -1.72 10.83 17.23
C VAL A 35 -2.60 9.69 17.71
N ALA A 36 -2.37 8.47 17.23
CA ALA A 36 -3.14 7.29 17.61
C ALA A 36 -2.34 6.00 17.40
N ASP A 37 -2.63 4.98 18.21
CA ASP A 37 -2.17 3.62 17.97
C ASP A 37 -3.10 2.95 16.95
N CYS A 38 -2.54 2.48 15.84
CA CYS A 38 -3.31 1.80 14.80
C CYS A 38 -3.98 0.49 15.26
N ARG A 39 -3.64 -0.01 16.46
CA ARG A 39 -4.29 -1.16 17.11
C ARG A 39 -5.47 -0.78 17.99
N ASP A 40 -5.65 0.51 18.29
CA ASP A 40 -6.73 1.07 19.09
C ASP A 40 -7.01 2.52 18.66
N MET A 41 -7.95 2.67 17.73
CA MET A 41 -8.39 3.95 17.17
C MET A 41 -9.82 4.27 17.59
N ALA A 42 -10.20 3.96 18.83
CA ALA A 42 -11.57 4.16 19.34
C ALA A 42 -12.07 5.61 19.26
N SER A 43 -11.17 6.60 19.17
CA SER A 43 -11.51 8.00 18.94
C SER A 43 -12.06 8.28 17.53
N LEU A 44 -11.84 7.37 16.58
CA LEU A 44 -12.37 7.46 15.21
C LEU A 44 -13.68 6.68 15.06
N PRO A 45 -14.65 7.21 14.29
CA PRO A 45 -15.97 6.60 14.15
C PRO A 45 -15.92 5.27 13.39
N ALA A 46 -16.64 4.27 13.91
CA ALA A 46 -16.87 3.03 13.16
C ALA A 46 -17.73 3.32 11.92
N GLY A 47 -17.40 2.70 10.79
CA GLY A 47 -18.07 2.96 9.51
C GLY A 47 -17.94 4.41 9.03
N GLY A 48 -16.91 5.14 9.48
CA GLY A 48 -16.68 6.52 9.09
C GLY A 48 -16.09 6.69 7.71
N PHE A 49 -15.48 5.64 7.14
CA PHE A 49 -14.53 5.77 6.04
C PHE A 49 -14.88 4.88 4.85
N GLY A 50 -14.90 5.45 3.63
CA GLY A 50 -15.03 4.67 2.40
C GLY A 50 -13.79 3.82 2.08
N SER A 51 -12.60 4.33 2.42
CA SER A 51 -11.33 3.65 2.18
C SER A 51 -10.32 3.85 3.30
N CYS A 52 -9.47 2.85 3.50
CA CYS A 52 -8.29 2.89 4.36
C CYS A 52 -7.07 2.47 3.53
N ILE A 53 -5.93 3.10 3.74
CA ILE A 53 -4.69 2.82 3.02
C ILE A 53 -3.57 2.61 4.03
N ASP A 54 -2.87 1.51 3.87
CA ASP A 54 -1.66 1.18 4.61
C ASP A 54 -0.49 1.08 3.65
N LYS A 55 0.62 1.72 4.01
CA LYS A 55 1.89 1.52 3.33
C LYS A 55 2.97 1.15 4.33
N GLY A 56 3.10 -0.15 4.56
CA GLY A 56 4.15 -0.72 5.41
C GLY A 56 3.91 -0.59 6.91
N THR A 57 2.78 -0.04 7.39
CA THR A 57 2.50 0.02 8.83
C THR A 57 2.20 -1.39 9.36
N LEU A 58 1.44 -2.21 8.63
CA LEU A 58 1.27 -3.61 9.00
C LEU A 58 2.60 -4.39 9.02
N ASP A 59 3.55 -4.05 8.15
CA ASP A 59 4.89 -4.66 8.15
C ASP A 59 5.64 -4.32 9.45
N ALA A 60 5.59 -3.06 9.87
CA ALA A 60 6.16 -2.63 11.14
C ALA A 60 5.49 -3.28 12.35
N VAL A 61 4.16 -3.42 12.34
CA VAL A 61 3.39 -4.08 13.40
C VAL A 61 3.79 -5.55 13.56
N LEU A 62 4.02 -6.25 12.45
CA LEU A 62 4.42 -7.67 12.47
C LEU A 62 5.83 -7.90 13.05
N CYS A 63 6.67 -6.87 13.11
CA CYS A 63 8.02 -6.96 13.70
C CYS A 63 8.02 -6.95 15.23
N SER A 64 6.86 -6.77 15.90
CA SER A 64 6.78 -6.82 17.36
C SER A 64 6.86 -8.27 17.88
N ALA A 65 7.24 -8.45 19.16
CA ALA A 65 7.23 -9.77 19.81
C ALA A 65 5.83 -10.42 19.82
N SER A 66 4.78 -9.60 19.80
CA SER A 66 3.37 -9.99 19.70
C SER A 66 2.78 -9.75 18.32
N GLY A 67 3.61 -9.73 17.26
CA GLY A 67 3.25 -9.22 15.93
C GLY A 67 1.98 -9.82 15.34
N GLN A 68 1.76 -11.12 15.50
CA GLN A 68 0.53 -11.78 15.01
C GLN A 68 -0.74 -11.32 15.74
N LEU A 69 -0.64 -11.11 17.06
CA LEU A 69 -1.76 -10.61 17.87
C LEU A 69 -2.01 -9.13 17.56
N ASP A 70 -0.95 -8.34 17.46
CA ASP A 70 -1.03 -6.91 17.16
C ASP A 70 -1.58 -6.66 15.75
N ALA A 71 -1.13 -7.43 14.76
CA ALA A 71 -1.68 -7.40 13.40
C ALA A 71 -3.18 -7.72 13.38
N ALA A 72 -3.62 -8.67 14.22
CA ALA A 72 -5.03 -9.00 14.34
C ALA A 72 -5.86 -7.90 15.01
N LYS A 73 -5.29 -7.12 15.93
CA LYS A 73 -5.95 -5.93 16.50
C LYS A 73 -6.04 -4.82 15.45
N TYR A 74 -4.92 -4.53 14.79
CA TYR A 74 -4.83 -3.57 13.70
C TYR A 74 -5.86 -3.84 12.59
N MET A 75 -5.92 -5.06 12.06
CA MET A 75 -6.87 -5.37 10.97
C MET A 75 -8.34 -5.27 11.42
N ARG A 76 -8.65 -5.57 12.69
CA ARG A 76 -10.00 -5.37 13.23
C ARG A 76 -10.35 -3.89 13.31
N GLU A 77 -9.40 -3.05 13.71
CA GLU A 77 -9.60 -1.60 13.71
C GLU A 77 -9.82 -1.06 12.30
N ILE A 78 -9.02 -1.46 11.31
CA ILE A 78 -9.26 -1.08 9.91
C ILE A 78 -10.65 -1.52 9.45
N CYS A 79 -11.05 -2.76 9.72
CA CYS A 79 -12.38 -3.26 9.36
C CYS A 79 -13.51 -2.50 10.07
N ARG A 80 -13.32 -2.09 11.34
CA ARG A 80 -14.29 -1.30 12.12
C ARG A 80 -14.47 0.10 11.52
N LEU A 81 -13.39 0.72 11.09
CA LEU A 81 -13.38 2.08 10.53
C LEU A 81 -14.09 2.14 9.17
N LEU A 82 -13.98 1.08 8.37
CA LEU A 82 -14.58 1.03 7.04
C LEU A 82 -16.10 0.92 7.09
N LYS A 83 -16.75 1.68 6.19
CA LYS A 83 -18.17 1.51 5.84
C LYS A 83 -18.41 0.09 5.30
N PRO A 84 -19.65 -0.44 5.35
CA PRO A 84 -20.00 -1.63 4.59
C PRO A 84 -19.72 -1.44 3.10
N GLY A 85 -19.01 -2.39 2.47
CA GLY A 85 -18.51 -2.27 1.10
C GLY A 85 -17.29 -1.35 0.93
N GLY A 86 -16.72 -0.84 2.03
CA GLY A 86 -15.50 -0.04 2.03
C GLY A 86 -14.26 -0.86 1.68
N VAL A 87 -13.20 -0.16 1.24
CA VAL A 87 -11.99 -0.76 0.69
C VAL A 87 -10.77 -0.49 1.57
N PHE A 88 -10.03 -1.55 1.88
CA PHE A 88 -8.69 -1.46 2.46
C PHE A 88 -7.63 -1.75 1.38
N LEU A 89 -6.79 -0.76 1.08
CA LEU A 89 -5.61 -0.93 0.24
C LEU A 89 -4.37 -1.09 1.12
N LEU A 90 -3.84 -2.31 1.16
CA LEU A 90 -2.61 -2.63 1.88
C LEU A 90 -1.44 -2.74 0.90
N ILE A 91 -0.45 -1.86 1.02
CA ILE A 91 0.81 -1.93 0.29
C ILE A 91 1.89 -2.46 1.25
N SER A 92 2.49 -3.59 0.88
CA SER A 92 3.36 -4.35 1.78
C SER A 92 4.55 -4.99 1.07
N LEU A 93 5.64 -5.18 1.81
CA LEU A 93 6.77 -6.00 1.41
C LEU A 93 6.55 -7.51 1.64
N GLY A 94 5.52 -7.89 2.38
CA GLY A 94 5.21 -9.29 2.63
C GLY A 94 4.63 -9.97 1.40
N ALA A 95 5.27 -11.07 0.97
CA ALA A 95 4.84 -11.86 -0.17
C ALA A 95 3.40 -12.40 -0.01
N PRO A 96 2.69 -12.65 -1.14
CA PRO A 96 1.29 -13.08 -1.13
C PRO A 96 1.01 -14.31 -0.27
N ALA A 97 1.91 -15.30 -0.25
CA ALA A 97 1.74 -16.48 0.58
C ALA A 97 1.60 -16.15 2.08
N ALA A 98 2.40 -15.23 2.60
CA ALA A 98 2.36 -14.83 4.00
C ALA A 98 1.17 -13.89 4.29
N ARG A 99 0.93 -12.92 3.41
CA ARG A 99 -0.08 -11.88 3.67
C ARG A 99 -1.51 -12.40 3.49
N LEU A 100 -1.76 -13.26 2.51
CA LEU A 100 -3.08 -13.87 2.32
C LEU A 100 -3.45 -14.78 3.48
N ALA A 101 -2.50 -15.55 4.03
CA ALA A 101 -2.75 -16.38 5.20
C ALA A 101 -3.21 -15.53 6.40
N LEU A 102 -2.64 -14.33 6.59
CA LEU A 102 -3.04 -13.39 7.63
C LEU A 102 -4.42 -12.77 7.36
N LEU A 103 -4.65 -12.27 6.14
CA LEU A 103 -5.89 -11.60 5.75
C LEU A 103 -7.10 -12.55 5.78
N GLN A 104 -6.92 -13.80 5.33
CA GLN A 104 -8.00 -14.81 5.29
C GLN A 104 -8.34 -15.36 6.68
N LYS A 105 -7.34 -15.53 7.55
CA LYS A 105 -7.51 -16.14 8.88
C LYS A 105 -8.52 -15.42 9.76
N LEU A 106 -8.66 -14.10 9.61
CA LEU A 106 -9.57 -13.31 10.45
C LEU A 106 -11.02 -13.27 9.95
N GLY A 107 -11.29 -13.69 8.70
CA GLY A 107 -12.63 -13.70 8.13
C GLY A 107 -13.30 -12.32 8.03
N LEU A 108 -12.51 -11.24 8.03
CA LEU A 108 -13.00 -9.85 8.02
C LEU A 108 -13.44 -9.38 6.62
N TRP A 109 -12.83 -9.93 5.58
CA TRP A 109 -12.96 -9.44 4.21
C TRP A 109 -13.92 -10.31 3.40
N GLN A 110 -14.76 -9.68 2.58
CA GLN A 110 -15.63 -10.34 1.61
C GLN A 110 -14.85 -10.79 0.38
N ASP A 111 -13.94 -9.93 -0.09
CA ASP A 111 -13.05 -10.19 -1.22
C ASP A 111 -11.65 -9.66 -0.91
N VAL A 112 -10.64 -10.34 -1.44
CA VAL A 112 -9.24 -9.92 -1.38
C VAL A 112 -8.61 -10.13 -2.75
N GLN A 113 -8.08 -9.06 -3.34
CA GLN A 113 -7.38 -9.09 -4.61
C GLN A 113 -5.91 -8.76 -4.41
N VAL A 114 -5.05 -9.39 -5.20
CA VAL A 114 -3.59 -9.20 -5.17
C VAL A 114 -3.14 -8.51 -6.43
N LEU A 115 -2.35 -7.46 -6.27
CA LEU A 115 -1.63 -6.78 -7.33
C LEU A 115 -0.13 -6.78 -7.02
N LEU A 116 0.67 -6.87 -8.07
CA LEU A 116 2.11 -6.72 -8.00
C LEU A 116 2.49 -5.39 -8.65
N LEU A 117 3.16 -4.54 -7.89
CA LEU A 117 3.59 -3.21 -8.33
C LEU A 117 5.09 -3.25 -8.59
N PRO A 118 5.55 -3.11 -9.85
CA PRO A 118 6.97 -3.04 -10.16
C PRO A 118 7.70 -2.01 -9.30
N LYS A 119 8.81 -2.41 -8.70
CA LYS A 119 9.65 -1.49 -7.93
C LYS A 119 10.32 -0.49 -8.87
N PRO A 120 10.34 0.80 -8.53
CA PRO A 120 11.18 1.77 -9.22
C PRO A 120 12.65 1.37 -9.13
N LEU A 121 13.44 1.73 -10.16
CA LEU A 121 14.84 1.34 -10.26
C LEU A 121 15.66 1.66 -9.00
N LEU A 122 15.38 2.79 -8.34
CA LEU A 122 16.02 3.21 -7.09
C LEU A 122 16.00 2.13 -6.00
N TYR A 123 14.94 1.33 -5.91
CA TYR A 123 14.78 0.27 -4.90
C TYR A 123 15.50 -1.03 -5.27
N LEU A 124 15.93 -1.17 -6.53
CA LEU A 124 16.59 -2.37 -7.05
C LEU A 124 18.10 -2.16 -7.25
N GLN A 125 18.58 -0.92 -7.19
CA GLN A 125 20.01 -0.61 -7.33
C GLN A 125 20.88 -1.30 -6.29
N SER A 126 20.43 -1.32 -5.03
CA SER A 126 21.14 -1.99 -3.95
C SER A 126 21.12 -3.51 -4.10
N ASP A 127 19.97 -4.10 -4.46
CA ASP A 127 19.86 -5.54 -4.73
C ASP A 127 20.73 -5.94 -5.93
N ALA A 128 20.72 -5.16 -7.01
CA ALA A 128 21.56 -5.41 -8.18
C ALA A 128 23.05 -5.34 -7.84
N ALA A 129 23.46 -4.35 -7.05
CA ALA A 129 24.85 -4.23 -6.60
C ALA A 129 25.29 -5.39 -5.68
N MET A 130 24.40 -5.87 -4.82
CA MET A 130 24.71 -6.91 -3.83
C MET A 130 24.61 -8.34 -4.41
N SER A 131 23.63 -8.59 -5.27
CA SER A 131 23.35 -9.92 -5.82
C SER A 131 23.95 -10.14 -7.21
N GLY A 132 24.42 -9.08 -7.88
CA GLY A 132 24.86 -9.13 -9.28
C GLY A 132 23.73 -9.35 -10.28
N ARG A 133 22.47 -9.40 -9.82
CA ARG A 133 21.30 -9.59 -10.67
C ARG A 133 21.00 -8.30 -11.45
N PRO A 134 20.80 -8.35 -12.78
CA PRO A 134 20.37 -7.18 -13.52
C PRO A 134 18.94 -6.77 -13.10
N PRO A 135 18.62 -5.47 -13.07
CA PRO A 135 17.26 -5.02 -12.82
C PRO A 135 16.31 -5.54 -13.92
N PRO A 136 15.04 -5.80 -13.60
CA PRO A 136 14.07 -6.30 -14.57
C PRO A 136 13.74 -5.24 -15.63
N ALA A 137 13.27 -5.67 -16.80
CA ALA A 137 12.90 -4.74 -17.87
C ALA A 137 11.69 -3.83 -17.49
N ALA A 138 10.80 -4.33 -16.63
CA ALA A 138 9.55 -3.65 -16.24
C ALA A 138 9.71 -2.69 -15.05
N THR A 139 10.90 -2.12 -14.80
CA THR A 139 11.09 -1.13 -13.72
C THR A 139 10.54 0.24 -14.07
N ALA A 140 9.86 0.89 -13.13
CA ALA A 140 9.55 2.31 -13.27
C ALA A 140 10.83 3.16 -13.24
N PRO A 141 10.97 4.18 -14.13
CA PRO A 141 12.18 4.99 -14.24
C PRO A 141 12.40 5.89 -13.02
N SER A 142 11.33 6.24 -12.28
CA SER A 142 11.39 7.00 -11.05
C SER A 142 10.23 6.61 -10.11
N LYS A 143 10.26 7.12 -8.87
CA LYS A 143 9.18 6.93 -7.89
C LYS A 143 7.87 7.62 -8.28
N ASP A 144 7.93 8.62 -9.16
CA ASP A 144 6.80 9.47 -9.54
C ASP A 144 6.23 9.06 -10.91
N ALA A 145 6.87 8.12 -11.61
CA ALA A 145 6.40 7.60 -12.88
C ALA A 145 5.19 6.68 -12.68
N PRO A 146 4.21 6.68 -13.61
CA PRO A 146 3.11 5.73 -13.58
C PRO A 146 3.63 4.29 -13.55
N VAL A 147 3.01 3.45 -12.72
CA VAL A 147 3.35 2.04 -12.57
C VAL A 147 2.20 1.21 -13.14
N GLU A 148 2.52 0.29 -14.06
CA GLU A 148 1.57 -0.70 -14.53
C GLU A 148 1.59 -1.91 -13.60
N ALA A 149 0.48 -2.12 -12.89
CA ALA A 149 0.35 -3.23 -11.95
C ALA A 149 0.07 -4.55 -12.69
N LEU A 150 0.64 -5.65 -12.20
CA LEU A 150 0.20 -6.98 -12.58
C LEU A 150 -0.95 -7.46 -11.69
N GLY A 151 -1.96 -8.10 -12.30
CA GLY A 151 -3.22 -8.44 -11.64
C GLY A 151 -4.36 -7.53 -12.09
N PRO A 152 -5.45 -7.37 -11.30
CA PRO A 152 -5.68 -7.99 -9.99
C PRO A 152 -6.03 -9.47 -10.10
N TRP A 153 -5.55 -10.27 -9.14
CA TRP A 153 -5.94 -11.68 -9.01
C TRP A 153 -6.69 -11.93 -7.71
N PRO A 154 -7.83 -12.65 -7.74
CA PRO A 154 -8.51 -13.08 -6.52
C PRO A 154 -7.57 -13.89 -5.62
N ALA A 155 -7.68 -13.74 -4.31
CA ALA A 155 -6.85 -14.45 -3.33
C ALA A 155 -6.87 -15.98 -3.51
N ALA A 156 -7.98 -16.55 -3.98
CA ALA A 156 -8.14 -17.98 -4.24
C ALA A 156 -7.23 -18.51 -5.37
N THR A 157 -6.90 -17.66 -6.36
CA THR A 157 -6.11 -18.05 -7.53
C THR A 157 -4.74 -17.38 -7.58
N ALA A 158 -4.53 -16.30 -6.81
CA ALA A 158 -3.31 -15.49 -6.84
C ALA A 158 -2.02 -16.32 -6.65
N LEU A 159 -2.00 -17.26 -5.69
CA LEU A 159 -0.80 -18.08 -5.45
C LEU A 159 -0.48 -19.02 -6.63
N ALA A 160 -1.50 -19.60 -7.26
CA ALA A 160 -1.33 -20.46 -8.42
C ALA A 160 -0.85 -19.66 -9.64
N GLU A 161 -1.41 -18.46 -9.85
CA GLU A 161 -1.00 -17.57 -10.93
C GLU A 161 0.47 -17.13 -10.79
N LEU A 162 0.88 -16.77 -9.57
CA LEU A 162 2.27 -16.41 -9.29
C LEU A 162 3.23 -17.59 -9.47
N ALA A 163 2.82 -18.80 -9.07
CA ALA A 163 3.60 -20.01 -9.31
C ALA A 163 3.77 -20.30 -10.81
N ALA A 164 2.67 -20.26 -11.58
CA ALA A 164 2.71 -20.47 -13.03
C ALA A 164 3.63 -19.46 -13.75
N ARG A 165 3.62 -18.20 -13.31
CA ARG A 165 4.48 -17.14 -13.87
C ARG A 165 5.95 -17.24 -13.49
N ARG A 166 6.27 -17.92 -12.38
CA ARG A 166 7.65 -18.30 -12.05
C ARG A 166 8.13 -19.43 -12.95
N GLU A 167 7.28 -20.43 -13.18
CA GLU A 167 7.62 -21.65 -13.92
C GLU A 167 7.62 -21.48 -15.44
N GLY A 168 6.80 -20.56 -16.00
CA GLY A 168 6.77 -20.23 -17.42
C GLY A 168 8.12 -19.74 -18.00
N ALA A 169 9.11 -19.51 -17.14
CA ALA A 169 10.50 -19.21 -17.50
C ALA A 169 11.38 -20.44 -17.76
N GLY A 170 10.94 -21.65 -17.39
CA GLY A 170 11.71 -22.89 -17.49
C GLY A 170 11.24 -23.88 -18.56
N GLY A 171 10.17 -23.58 -19.29
CA GLY A 171 9.49 -24.53 -20.17
C GLY A 171 10.01 -24.64 -21.62
N GLY A 172 11.22 -24.17 -21.91
CA GLY A 172 11.84 -24.22 -23.25
C GLY A 172 12.95 -25.26 -23.35
N GLY A 173 12.66 -26.53 -23.07
CA GLY A 173 13.69 -27.57 -23.05
C GLY A 173 13.15 -28.99 -23.04
N GLY A 174 12.31 -29.35 -24.01
CA GLY A 174 11.76 -30.69 -24.11
C GLY A 174 11.38 -31.07 -25.54
N GLY A 175 12.35 -31.57 -26.30
CA GLY A 175 12.09 -32.38 -27.49
C GLY A 175 12.88 -32.00 -28.74
N SER A 176 13.99 -32.67 -29.01
CA SER A 176 14.18 -33.27 -30.34
C SER A 176 15.17 -34.44 -30.27
N SER A 177 14.62 -35.64 -30.48
CA SER A 177 15.32 -36.66 -31.24
C SER A 177 14.84 -36.47 -32.68
N GLY A 178 15.76 -36.29 -33.63
CA GLY A 178 15.41 -36.10 -35.03
C GLY A 178 16.52 -35.45 -35.84
N GLN A 179 17.36 -36.28 -36.45
CA GLN A 179 18.28 -35.89 -37.53
C GLN A 179 17.48 -35.37 -38.73
N GLY A 180 17.99 -34.33 -39.40
CA GLY A 180 17.45 -33.87 -40.69
C GLY A 180 18.20 -32.63 -41.20
N GLU A 181 19.05 -32.84 -42.19
CA GLU A 181 19.79 -31.81 -42.95
C GLU A 181 18.83 -30.98 -43.85
N GLY A 182 19.20 -29.73 -44.13
CA GLY A 182 18.61 -28.95 -45.26
C GLY A 182 18.60 -27.44 -45.04
N GLY A 183 19.38 -26.71 -45.83
CA GLY A 183 19.55 -25.25 -45.76
C GLY A 183 18.44 -24.43 -46.41
N GLY A 184 18.49 -23.11 -46.19
CA GLY A 184 17.65 -22.12 -46.88
C GLY A 184 17.60 -20.77 -46.16
N CYS A 185 18.06 -19.73 -46.85
CA CYS A 185 18.10 -18.33 -46.40
C CYS A 185 16.79 -17.61 -46.76
N GLY A 186 16.27 -16.73 -45.90
CA GLY A 186 15.15 -15.84 -46.20
C GLY A 186 14.83 -14.90 -45.02
N PRO A 187 14.65 -13.58 -45.24
CA PRO A 187 14.50 -12.58 -44.19
C PRO A 187 13.04 -12.42 -43.78
N ASP A 188 12.77 -12.03 -42.54
CA ASP A 188 11.69 -11.11 -42.15
C ASP A 188 11.45 -11.16 -40.63
N GLY A 189 11.12 -9.98 -40.08
CA GLY A 189 10.47 -9.87 -38.77
C GLY A 189 11.39 -9.46 -37.63
N GLN A 190 11.71 -8.16 -37.52
CA GLN A 190 11.94 -7.56 -36.21
C GLN A 190 10.62 -7.51 -35.43
N GLY A 191 10.20 -8.68 -34.94
CA GLY A 191 9.35 -8.79 -33.77
C GLY A 191 10.28 -8.71 -32.57
N GLY A 192 10.29 -7.58 -31.86
CA GLY A 192 10.96 -7.48 -30.58
C GLY A 192 10.39 -8.52 -29.62
N SER A 193 11.10 -9.63 -29.45
CA SER A 193 10.82 -10.62 -28.42
C SER A 193 11.02 -9.94 -27.07
N ALA A 194 9.93 -9.47 -26.48
CA ALA A 194 9.92 -9.04 -25.09
C ALA A 194 10.49 -10.20 -24.24
N GLY A 195 11.60 -9.92 -23.56
CA GLY A 195 12.45 -10.92 -22.93
C GLY A 195 11.65 -11.85 -22.01
N GLY A 196 11.72 -13.14 -22.30
CA GLY A 196 11.25 -14.19 -21.42
C GLY A 196 12.08 -14.21 -20.15
N GLY A 197 11.52 -13.65 -19.08
CA GLY A 197 12.04 -13.75 -17.72
C GLY A 197 10.87 -14.03 -16.80
N GLY A 198 10.96 -15.10 -16.01
CA GLY A 198 9.94 -15.45 -15.03
C GLY A 198 9.75 -14.34 -14.00
N LEU A 199 8.57 -14.33 -13.40
CA LEU A 199 8.26 -13.36 -12.35
C LEU A 199 9.11 -13.64 -11.11
N ASP A 200 9.97 -12.69 -10.73
CA ASP A 200 10.68 -12.71 -9.45
C ASP A 200 10.01 -11.73 -8.48
N GLU A 201 9.53 -12.25 -7.35
CA GLU A 201 8.83 -11.47 -6.32
C GLU A 201 9.69 -10.35 -5.72
N ARG A 202 11.03 -10.46 -5.78
CA ARG A 202 11.93 -9.41 -5.29
C ARG A 202 11.78 -8.10 -6.06
N ASP A 203 11.27 -8.15 -7.28
CA ASP A 203 11.10 -7.00 -8.16
C ASP A 203 9.85 -6.17 -7.89
N TYR A 204 8.96 -6.65 -7.01
CA TYR A 204 7.64 -6.05 -6.82
C TYR A 204 7.42 -5.64 -5.36
N PHE A 205 6.65 -4.55 -5.18
CA PHE A 205 5.83 -4.37 -3.98
C PHE A 205 4.51 -5.12 -4.17
N PHE A 206 3.88 -5.54 -3.07
CA PHE A 206 2.60 -6.23 -3.13
C PHE A 206 1.50 -5.28 -2.64
N ALA A 207 0.42 -5.19 -3.41
CA ALA A 207 -0.78 -4.50 -3.02
C ALA A 207 -1.92 -5.50 -2.84
N TYR A 208 -2.66 -5.36 -1.75
CA TYR A 208 -3.82 -6.18 -1.42
C TYR A 208 -5.04 -5.27 -1.29
N VAL A 209 -6.03 -5.48 -2.15
CA VAL A 209 -7.30 -4.76 -2.11
C VAL A 209 -8.30 -5.64 -1.39
N CYS A 210 -8.66 -5.26 -0.17
CA CYS A 210 -9.58 -6.01 0.68
C CYS A 210 -10.91 -5.25 0.78
N THR A 211 -12.03 -5.89 0.49
CA THR A 211 -13.35 -5.24 0.53
C THR A 211 -14.16 -5.79 1.70
N THR A 212 -14.79 -4.92 2.49
CA THR A 212 -15.70 -5.34 3.57
C THR A 212 -17.03 -5.83 2.98
N ARG A 213 -17.81 -6.58 3.77
CA ARG A 213 -19.14 -7.01 3.30
C ARG A 213 -20.04 -5.78 3.08
N PRO A 214 -20.85 -5.76 2.02
CA PRO A 214 -21.88 -4.74 1.85
C PRO A 214 -22.89 -4.82 3.00
N ALA A 215 -23.60 -3.71 3.24
CA ALA A 215 -24.71 -3.72 4.20
C ALA A 215 -25.73 -4.77 3.74
N ALA A 216 -26.21 -5.61 4.66
CA ALA A 216 -27.32 -6.49 4.35
C ALA A 216 -28.50 -5.62 3.91
N GLU A 217 -29.11 -5.91 2.76
CA GLU A 217 -30.38 -5.31 2.39
C GLU A 217 -31.36 -5.62 3.53
N SER A 218 -31.93 -4.57 4.14
CA SER A 218 -32.74 -4.69 5.35
C SER A 218 -34.03 -5.44 5.05
N GLY A 219 -33.99 -6.76 5.16
CA GLY A 219 -35.12 -7.56 5.62
C GLY A 219 -35.34 -7.22 7.09
N ALA A 220 -36.50 -6.62 7.40
CA ALA A 220 -36.86 -6.25 8.76
C ALA A 220 -36.93 -7.49 9.66
N GLU A 221 -36.01 -7.61 10.62
CA GLU A 221 -36.23 -8.45 11.80
C GLU A 221 -35.83 -7.69 13.08
N THR A 222 -36.82 -7.64 13.96
CA THR A 222 -36.88 -6.95 15.25
C THR A 222 -36.35 -7.81 16.39
N GLY A 223 -35.70 -7.16 17.37
CA GLY A 223 -35.51 -7.67 18.73
C GLY A 223 -34.10 -8.20 19.01
N THR A 224 -33.52 -8.09 20.21
CA THR A 224 -33.90 -7.50 21.50
C THR A 224 -32.59 -7.40 22.29
N GLU A 225 -32.39 -6.30 23.02
CA GLU A 225 -31.22 -6.05 23.87
C GLU A 225 -31.06 -7.10 24.99
N ALA A 226 -29.81 -7.39 25.37
CA ALA A 226 -29.44 -7.68 26.75
C ALA A 226 -27.97 -7.34 26.98
N GLY A 227 -27.72 -6.29 27.75
CA GLY A 227 -26.38 -5.90 28.20
C GLY A 227 -25.87 -6.73 29.39
N THR A 228 -24.56 -6.69 29.63
CA THR A 228 -23.91 -6.83 30.95
C THR A 228 -22.43 -6.44 30.81
N THR A 229 -21.99 -5.43 31.57
CA THR A 229 -20.58 -5.15 31.93
C THR A 229 -20.27 -5.84 33.27
N PRO A 230 -18.99 -6.14 33.64
CA PRO A 230 -18.15 -5.13 34.30
C PRO A 230 -16.60 -5.24 34.15
N ALA A 231 -15.95 -4.07 34.29
CA ALA A 231 -14.79 -3.71 35.14
C ALA A 231 -13.39 -4.40 35.09
N THR A 232 -12.40 -3.60 34.64
CA THR A 232 -11.07 -3.20 35.21
C THR A 232 -10.14 -4.15 35.99
N GLY A 233 -8.82 -4.09 35.66
CA GLY A 233 -7.71 -4.51 36.56
C GLY A 233 -6.27 -4.36 36.00
N ALA A 234 -5.66 -3.21 36.27
CA ALA A 234 -4.24 -2.81 36.46
C ALA A 234 -2.98 -3.61 35.96
N ALA A 235 -2.10 -2.83 35.29
CA ALA A 235 -0.67 -2.55 35.51
C ALA A 235 0.44 -3.64 35.47
N GLY A 236 1.50 -3.35 34.71
CA GLY A 236 2.81 -4.01 34.79
C GLY A 236 3.87 -3.37 33.88
N THR A 237 4.91 -2.82 34.50
CA THR A 237 6.03 -2.02 33.99
C THR A 237 7.04 -2.76 33.11
N GLY A 238 7.76 -2.07 32.21
CA GLY A 238 8.98 -2.61 31.60
C GLY A 238 9.64 -1.74 30.54
N SER A 239 10.74 -1.10 30.93
CA SER A 239 11.70 -0.33 30.12
C SER A 239 12.44 -1.16 29.06
N ALA A 240 12.78 -0.58 27.90
CA ALA A 240 14.17 -0.33 27.49
C ALA A 240 14.31 0.04 25.99
N ALA A 241 15.30 0.89 25.76
CA ALA A 241 15.72 1.52 24.52
C ALA A 241 16.39 0.59 23.48
N ALA A 242 16.26 0.97 22.21
CA ALA A 242 17.29 0.93 21.15
C ALA A 242 16.64 1.61 19.93
N GLY A 243 17.18 2.65 19.32
CA GLY A 243 18.52 2.72 18.74
C GLY A 243 18.29 3.11 17.28
N ALA A 244 18.53 4.39 16.98
CA ALA A 244 18.17 5.04 15.73
C ALA A 244 18.91 4.42 14.52
N ALA A 245 18.17 4.17 13.46
CA ALA A 245 18.69 4.07 12.10
C ALA A 245 17.74 4.86 11.19
N GLU A 246 18.26 5.96 10.68
CA GLU A 246 17.61 6.91 9.79
C GLU A 246 17.45 6.27 8.40
N ALA A 247 16.22 5.97 7.99
CA ALA A 247 15.82 5.86 6.58
C ALA A 247 14.28 5.84 6.45
N ALA A 248 13.75 6.91 5.85
CA ALA A 248 12.40 7.07 5.30
C ALA A 248 11.23 7.09 6.31
N ILE A 249 10.76 8.29 6.62
CA ILE A 249 9.42 8.56 7.16
C ILE A 249 8.39 7.89 6.24
N VAL A 250 7.78 6.79 6.67
CA VAL A 250 6.50 6.29 6.13
C VAL A 250 5.59 5.98 7.31
N ALA A 251 5.19 7.04 7.98
CA ALA A 251 4.10 7.12 8.92
C ALA A 251 2.86 7.55 8.16
N ALA A 252 2.07 6.60 7.65
CA ALA A 252 0.69 6.88 7.24
C ALA A 252 -0.08 5.57 7.12
N THR A 253 -0.80 5.21 8.18
CA THR A 253 -2.15 4.69 7.92
C THR A 253 -2.96 5.91 7.49
N ALA A 254 -3.21 6.05 6.19
CA ALA A 254 -4.18 7.03 5.71
C ALA A 254 -5.56 6.41 5.90
N VAL A 255 -6.25 6.85 6.94
CA VAL A 255 -7.67 6.53 7.16
C VAL A 255 -8.46 7.61 6.40
N ALA A 256 -9.39 7.22 5.54
CA ALA A 256 -10.23 8.07 4.68
C ALA A 256 -9.67 8.45 3.30
N VAL A 257 -10.50 8.13 2.31
CA VAL A 257 -10.59 8.82 1.02
C VAL A 257 -12.10 9.03 0.80
N GLU A 258 -12.65 10.18 1.20
CA GLU A 258 -14.02 10.59 0.85
C GLU A 258 -13.93 11.68 -0.22
N ALA A 259 -14.60 11.51 -1.36
CA ALA A 259 -14.66 12.57 -2.37
C ALA A 259 -15.43 13.76 -1.79
N GLY A 260 -14.74 14.87 -1.54
CA GLY A 260 -15.37 16.12 -1.13
C GLY A 260 -16.23 16.72 -2.24
N PRO A 261 -17.16 17.64 -1.92
CA PRO A 261 -17.88 18.38 -2.94
C PRO A 261 -16.86 19.16 -3.78
N ARG A 262 -16.89 18.96 -5.10
CA ARG A 262 -16.07 19.74 -6.04
C ARG A 262 -16.46 21.21 -5.91
N ALA A 263 -15.57 22.02 -5.36
CA ALA A 263 -15.67 23.46 -5.47
C ALA A 263 -15.31 23.83 -6.91
N GLU A 264 -16.32 24.19 -7.70
CA GLU A 264 -16.11 24.90 -8.95
C GLU A 264 -15.66 26.32 -8.59
N THR A 265 -14.35 26.58 -8.67
CA THR A 265 -13.83 27.94 -8.61
C THR A 265 -13.03 28.21 -9.87
N GLU A 266 -13.71 28.80 -10.86
CA GLU A 266 -13.07 29.65 -11.85
C GLU A 266 -12.52 30.88 -11.10
N ALA A 267 -11.19 31.01 -11.07
CA ALA A 267 -10.54 32.25 -10.69
C ALA A 267 -9.36 32.46 -11.63
N GLU A 268 -9.56 33.36 -12.58
CA GLU A 268 -8.57 33.83 -13.55
C GLU A 268 -7.34 34.40 -12.82
N ALA A 269 -6.16 33.99 -13.26
CA ALA A 269 -4.89 34.53 -12.79
C ALA A 269 -4.67 35.92 -13.39
N GLU A 270 -4.78 36.97 -12.57
CA GLU A 270 -4.36 38.32 -12.93
C GLU A 270 -2.82 38.42 -12.87
N VAL A 271 -2.22 38.72 -14.02
CA VAL A 271 -0.79 38.93 -14.22
C VAL A 271 -0.39 40.29 -13.63
N VAL A 272 0.36 40.29 -12.54
CA VAL A 272 1.08 41.49 -12.07
C VAL A 272 2.53 41.41 -12.53
N GLN A 273 2.84 42.16 -13.59
CA GLN A 273 4.19 42.56 -13.95
C GLN A 273 4.65 43.69 -13.01
N GLY A 274 5.83 43.54 -12.41
CA GLY A 274 6.43 44.58 -11.57
C GLY A 274 7.92 44.34 -11.31
N ALA A 275 8.74 44.97 -12.14
CA ALA A 275 10.20 45.02 -12.03
C ALA A 275 10.67 45.67 -10.72
N GLY A 276 11.81 45.21 -10.19
CA GLY A 276 12.47 45.91 -9.08
C GLY A 276 13.67 45.21 -8.44
N GLY A 277 14.83 45.31 -9.10
CA GLY A 277 16.15 45.53 -8.47
C GLY A 277 16.67 44.60 -7.36
N LEU A 278 17.66 43.78 -7.70
CA LEU A 278 18.69 43.30 -6.76
C LEU A 278 19.49 44.48 -6.19
N PRO A 279 20.00 44.37 -4.96
CA PRO A 279 21.40 44.71 -4.74
C PRO A 279 22.18 43.62 -4.00
N ALA A 280 23.45 43.53 -4.37
CA ALA A 280 24.46 42.62 -3.85
C ALA A 280 25.08 43.10 -2.51
N SER A 281 25.45 42.12 -1.68
CA SER A 281 26.67 42.01 -0.86
C SER A 281 27.11 43.18 0.05
N SER A 282 27.23 42.91 1.36
CA SER A 282 28.54 42.91 2.06
C SER A 282 28.48 42.27 3.44
N ALA A 283 29.58 41.59 3.80
CA ALA A 283 29.96 41.08 5.11
C ALA A 283 29.86 42.10 6.26
N VAL A 284 29.58 41.64 7.48
CA VAL A 284 30.50 41.41 8.62
C VAL A 284 29.80 40.44 9.58
#